data_AF-A0AAP0Q1S8-F1
#
_entry.id   AF-A0AAP0Q1S8-F1
#
_cell.length_a   1.000
_cell.length_b   1.000
_cell.length_c   1.000
_cell.angle_alpha   90.00
_cell.angle_beta   90.00
_cell.angle_gamma   90.00
#
_symmetry.space_group_name_H-M   'P 1'
#
loop_
_entity.id
_entity.type
_entity.pdbx_description
1 polymer ?
#
loop_
_entity_poly.entity_id
_entity_poly.type
_entity_poly.pdbx_seq_one_letter_code
_entity_poly.pdbx_strand_id
1 'polypeptide(L)'
;MGVRIVLILHVTFLVNSACHIWGRRDWNTRDLSKNNWLVAILTFGEGWHNNHHAFEFSATFSQRWWQVRGLWLVLDKTHGNHWISN
;
A
#
# COMPACT_ATOMS: atom_id res chain seq x y z
N MET A 1 8.84 -24.91 10.60
CA MET A 1 7.69 -24.43 9.79
C MET A 1 6.97 -23.20 10.35
N GLY A 2 6.96 -22.93 11.66
CA GLY A 2 6.20 -21.79 12.24
C GLY A 2 6.75 -20.39 11.95
N VAL A 3 8.07 -20.20 11.91
CA VAL A 3 8.71 -18.87 11.78
C VAL A 3 8.22 -18.09 10.57
N ARG A 4 8.09 -18.76 9.40
CA ARG A 4 7.58 -18.13 8.18
C ARG A 4 6.17 -17.55 8.36
N ILE A 5 5.26 -18.32 8.94
CA ILE A 5 3.86 -17.89 9.12
C ILE A 5 3.82 -16.72 10.09
N VAL A 6 4.58 -16.80 11.19
CA VAL A 6 4.68 -15.71 12.17
C VAL A 6 5.16 -14.43 11.49
N LEU A 7 6.24 -14.48 10.70
CA LEU A 7 6.77 -13.31 10.00
C LEU A 7 5.75 -12.72 9.03
N ILE A 8 5.08 -13.55 8.23
CA ILE A 8 4.06 -13.09 7.27
C ILE A 8 2.92 -12.37 8.02
N LEU A 9 2.39 -12.98 9.08
CA LEU A 9 1.31 -12.38 9.86
C LEU A 9 1.72 -11.05 10.50
N HIS A 10 2.94 -10.96 11.03
CA HIS A 10 3.44 -9.70 11.58
C HIS A 10 3.53 -8.61 10.51
N VAL A 11 4.07 -8.93 9.33
CA VAL A 11 4.15 -7.98 8.21
C VAL A 11 2.76 -7.53 7.76
N THR A 12 1.77 -8.44 7.70
CA THR A 12 0.39 -8.08 7.38
C THR A 12 -0.21 -7.17 8.45
N PHE A 13 -0.03 -7.48 9.74
CA PHE A 13 -0.59 -6.68 10.83
C PHE A 13 0.10 -5.32 11.01
N LEU A 14 1.32 -5.14 10.49
CA LEU A 14 1.97 -3.82 10.43
C LEU A 14 1.19 -2.82 9.56
N VAL A 15 0.40 -3.27 8.59
CA VAL A 15 -0.47 -2.38 7.81
C VAL A 15 -1.50 -1.71 8.72
N ASN A 16 -2.18 -2.48 9.57
CA ASN A 16 -3.20 -1.93 10.48
C ASN A 16 -2.60 -1.14 11.64
N SER A 17 -1.42 -1.53 12.12
CA SER A 17 -0.78 -0.88 13.27
C SER A 17 0.12 0.27 12.84
N ALA A 18 1.26 -0.05 12.22
CA ALA A 18 2.26 0.95 11.89
C ALA A 18 1.76 2.02 10.91
N CYS A 19 0.90 1.67 9.94
CA CYS A 19 0.37 2.67 8.99
C CYS A 19 -0.77 3.52 9.57
N HIS A 20 -1.28 3.26 10.77
CA HIS A 20 -2.21 4.18 11.46
C HIS A 20 -1.51 5.06 12.50
N ILE A 21 -0.26 4.76 12.83
CA ILE A 21 0.52 5.50 13.84
C ILE A 21 1.61 6.34 13.17
N TRP A 22 2.40 5.74 12.28
CA TRP A 22 3.60 6.35 11.69
C TRP A 22 3.51 6.50 10.18
N GLY A 23 4.02 7.62 9.69
CA GLY A 23 4.10 7.92 8.27
C GLY A 23 3.44 9.26 7.91
N ARG A 24 3.19 9.43 6.61
CA ARG A 24 2.69 10.67 6.02
C ARG A 24 1.22 10.54 5.67
N ARG A 25 0.41 11.55 5.99
CA ARG A 25 -0.99 11.63 5.56
C ARG A 25 -1.07 12.63 4.40
N ASP A 26 -1.17 12.10 3.18
CA ASP A 26 -1.23 12.92 1.96
C ASP A 26 -2.67 13.33 1.61
N TRP A 27 -3.66 12.57 2.08
CA TRP A 27 -5.08 12.74 1.79
C TRP A 27 -5.92 12.87 3.05
N ASN A 28 -6.96 13.70 2.97
CA ASN A 28 -7.89 13.90 4.06
C ASN A 28 -8.94 12.79 4.10
N THR A 29 -8.65 11.71 4.82
CA THR A 29 -9.57 10.60 5.10
C THR A 29 -10.31 10.83 6.42
N ARG A 30 -11.25 9.97 6.83
CA ARG A 30 -11.94 10.08 8.14
C ARG A 30 -11.19 9.37 9.26
N ASP A 31 -10.23 8.52 8.93
CA ASP A 31 -9.47 7.69 9.84
C ASP A 31 -8.07 8.28 10.14
N LEU A 32 -7.16 7.49 10.70
CA LEU A 32 -5.78 7.89 11.01
C LEU A 32 -4.74 7.26 10.07
N SER A 33 -5.17 6.67 8.95
CA SER A 33 -4.28 6.09 7.95
C SER A 33 -3.19 7.05 7.50
N LYS A 34 -2.00 6.49 7.33
CA LYS A 34 -0.76 7.14 6.88
C LYS A 34 -0.07 6.23 5.86
N ASN A 35 0.63 6.85 4.93
CA ASN A 35 1.55 6.23 4.00
C ASN A 35 2.88 5.94 4.70
N ASN A 36 3.31 4.68 4.71
CA ASN A 36 4.57 4.22 5.29
C ASN A 36 5.37 3.42 4.26
N TRP A 37 6.48 3.99 3.79
CA TRP A 37 7.29 3.44 2.71
C TRP A 37 8.01 2.13 3.09
N LEU A 38 8.39 1.96 4.36
CA LEU A 38 9.02 0.73 4.85
C LEU A 38 8.02 -0.43 4.83
N VAL A 39 6.81 -0.18 5.36
CA VAL A 39 5.73 -1.18 5.32
C VAL A 39 5.36 -1.47 3.87
N ALA A 40 5.30 -0.46 2.99
CA ALA A 40 4.99 -0.65 1.58
C ALA A 40 5.98 -1.56 0.84
N ILE A 41 7.27 -1.54 1.20
CA ILE A 41 8.26 -2.48 0.64
C ILE A 41 7.98 -3.90 1.14
N LEU A 42 7.75 -4.07 2.44
CA LEU A 42 7.52 -5.40 3.04
C LEU A 42 6.21 -6.05 2.57
N THR A 43 5.20 -5.24 2.29
CA THR A 43 3.85 -5.68 1.92
C THR A 43 3.55 -5.52 0.43
N PHE A 44 4.56 -5.20 -0.39
CA PHE A 44 4.40 -5.03 -1.83
C PHE A 44 3.36 -3.94 -2.22
N GLY A 45 3.19 -2.90 -1.41
CA GLY A 45 2.41 -1.70 -1.72
C GLY A 45 1.30 -1.36 -0.72
N GLU A 46 0.87 -2.28 0.13
CA GLU A 46 -0.22 -2.05 1.12
C GLU A 46 0.12 -0.96 2.15
N GLY A 47 1.41 -0.65 2.33
CA GLY A 47 1.85 0.44 3.20
C GLY A 47 1.51 1.84 2.70
N TRP A 48 1.04 2.01 1.46
CA TRP A 48 0.42 3.26 0.99
C TRP A 48 -1.04 3.35 1.50
N HIS A 49 -1.20 3.20 2.81
CA HIS A 49 -2.49 2.95 3.42
C HIS A 49 -3.40 4.18 3.39
N ASN A 50 -2.84 5.39 3.52
CA ASN A 50 -3.66 6.61 3.39
C ASN A 50 -4.16 6.81 1.95
N ASN A 51 -3.37 6.43 0.95
CA ASN A 51 -3.86 6.42 -0.43
C ASN A 51 -5.02 5.43 -0.61
N HIS A 52 -4.91 4.23 -0.02
CA HIS A 52 -5.96 3.22 -0.09
C HIS A 52 -7.28 3.74 0.50
N HIS A 53 -7.24 4.33 1.69
CA HIS A 53 -8.43 4.88 2.35
C HIS A 53 -9.00 6.10 1.64
N ALA A 54 -8.18 6.85 0.89
CA ALA A 54 -8.65 7.96 0.08
C ALA A 54 -9.28 7.52 -1.25
N PHE A 55 -8.76 6.44 -1.84
CA PHE A 55 -9.18 5.91 -3.13
C PHE A 55 -9.42 4.40 -3.04
N GLU A 56 -10.41 4.00 -2.24
CA GLU A 56 -10.71 2.58 -1.97
C GLU A 56 -11.11 1.78 -3.21
N PHE A 57 -11.68 2.46 -4.21
CA PHE A 57 -12.01 1.90 -5.53
C PHE A 57 -10.83 1.87 -6.50
N SER A 58 -9.71 2.53 -6.16
CA SER A 58 -8.52 2.45 -6.99
C SER A 58 -7.99 1.04 -6.92
N ALA A 59 -7.74 0.49 -8.09
CA ALA A 59 -7.13 -0.82 -8.18
C ALA A 59 -5.70 -0.78 -7.57
N THR A 60 -5.04 0.40 -7.56
CA THR A 60 -3.69 0.63 -7.02
C THR A 60 -3.63 1.43 -5.73
N PHE A 61 -2.79 0.97 -4.80
CA PHE A 61 -2.41 1.73 -3.60
C PHE A 61 -1.44 2.89 -3.91
N SER A 62 -0.65 2.76 -4.97
CA SER A 62 0.30 3.77 -5.42
C SER A 62 -0.40 4.83 -6.27
N GLN A 63 -0.30 6.09 -5.85
CA GLN A 63 -0.87 7.28 -6.51
C GLN A 63 0.21 8.20 -7.08
N ARG A 64 1.49 7.88 -6.85
CA ARG A 64 2.66 8.61 -7.39
C ARG A 64 3.63 7.63 -8.02
N TRP A 65 4.31 8.05 -9.08
CA TRP A 65 5.22 7.20 -9.87
C TRP A 65 6.33 6.52 -9.05
N TRP A 66 6.79 7.15 -7.97
CA TRP A 66 7.86 6.61 -7.10
C TRP A 66 7.35 5.68 -5.98
N GLN A 67 6.04 5.60 -5.76
CA GLN A 67 5.46 4.74 -4.72
C GLN A 67 5.49 3.29 -5.18
N VAL A 68 6.12 2.41 -4.39
CA VAL A 68 6.28 0.97 -4.67
C VAL A 68 4.94 0.35 -5.07
N ARG A 69 4.91 -0.24 -6.26
CA ARG A 69 3.72 -0.79 -6.95
C ARG A 69 3.64 -2.32 -6.84
N GLY A 70 4.17 -2.94 -5.80
CA GLY A 70 4.54 -4.37 -5.78
C GLY A 70 3.50 -5.36 -6.32
N LEU A 71 2.19 -5.16 -6.09
CA LEU A 71 1.12 -5.99 -6.66
C LEU A 71 0.75 -5.63 -8.14
N TRP A 72 0.99 -4.40 -8.58
CA TRP A 72 0.59 -3.88 -9.89
C TRP A 72 1.50 -4.26 -11.05
N LEU A 73 2.75 -4.67 -10.80
CA LEU A 73 3.60 -5.22 -11.87
C LEU A 73 3.04 -6.52 -12.47
N VAL A 74 2.13 -7.21 -11.76
CA VAL A 74 1.42 -8.39 -12.28
C VAL A 74 0.20 -7.99 -13.11
N LEU A 75 -0.53 -6.92 -12.73
CA LEU A 75 -1.74 -6.45 -13.42
C LEU A 75 -1.44 -5.57 -14.65
N ASP A 76 -0.32 -4.84 -14.65
CA ASP A 76 0.13 -4.05 -15.81
C ASP A 76 0.44 -4.95 -17.03
N LYS A 77 0.83 -6.21 -16.79
CA LYS A 77 0.98 -7.22 -17.85
C LYS A 77 -0.33 -7.71 -18.45
N THR A 78 -1.47 -7.52 -17.78
CA THR A 78 -2.79 -7.95 -18.28
C THR A 78 -3.59 -6.83 -18.91
N HIS A 79 -3.30 -5.56 -18.61
CA HIS A 79 -3.95 -4.40 -19.22
C HIS A 79 -2.91 -3.32 -19.54
N GLY A 80 -2.57 -3.16 -20.83
CA GLY A 80 -1.59 -2.18 -21.26
C GLY A 80 -1.88 -0.75 -20.77
N ASN A 81 -0.91 -0.15 -20.08
CA ASN A 81 -0.51 1.26 -20.06
C ASN A 81 -1.58 2.40 -20.17
N HIS A 82 -2.80 2.23 -19.69
CA HIS A 82 -3.84 3.29 -19.78
C HIS A 82 -4.09 4.10 -18.50
N TRP A 83 -3.32 3.91 -17.43
CA TRP A 83 -3.65 4.50 -16.10
C TRP A 83 -2.75 5.66 -15.65
N ILE A 84 -1.92 6.22 -16.54
CA ILE A 84 -1.14 7.44 -16.26
C ILE A 84 -1.79 8.63 -16.97
N SER A 85 -3.00 9.00 -16.56
CA SER A 85 -3.53 10.35 -16.79
C SER A 85 -4.71 10.62 -15.86
N ASN A 86 -4.44 11.41 -14.83
CA ASN A 86 -5.34 12.43 -14.31
C ASN A 86 -4.47 13.61 -13.89
#